data_AF-A0A0D6LDL0-F1
#
_entry.id   AF-A0A0D6LDL0-F1
#
_cell.length_a   1.000
_cell.length_b   1.000
_cell.length_c   1.000
_cell.angle_alpha   90.00
_cell.angle_beta   90.00
_cell.angle_gamma   90.00
#
_symmetry.space_group_name_H-M   'P 1'
#
loop_
_entity.id
_entity.type
_entity.pdbx_description
1 polymer ?
#
loop_
_entity_poly.entity_id
_entity_poly.type
_entity_poly.pdbx_seq_one_letter_code
_entity_poly.pdbx_strand_id
1 'polypeptide(L)'
;MYDCAAEQAAYEVAKKCLNVRTPCGKLNGYGENMARVMGDDVTPVLAAEKAISKWWGEFASHGHHWNNMYTKELLQSGNLEHYVQTLMNIGRRITD
;
A
#
# COMPACT_ATOMS: atom_id res chain seq x y z
N MET A 1 -11.44 -10.12 2.39
CA MET A 1 -11.21 -11.55 2.08
C MET A 1 -9.91 -11.61 1.31
N TYR A 2 -9.06 -12.59 1.61
CA TYR A 2 -7.80 -12.78 0.90
C TYR A 2 -8.04 -13.15 -0.57
N ASP A 3 -7.25 -12.62 -1.51
CA ASP A 3 -7.36 -12.93 -2.94
C ASP A 3 -5.99 -13.34 -3.50
N CYS A 4 -5.83 -14.65 -3.77
CA CYS A 4 -4.60 -15.22 -4.31
C CYS A 4 -4.21 -14.66 -5.70
N ALA A 5 -5.17 -14.18 -6.49
CA ALA A 5 -4.85 -13.56 -7.78
C ALA A 5 -4.25 -12.16 -7.59
N ALA A 6 -4.70 -11.42 -6.57
CA ALA A 6 -4.07 -10.18 -6.17
C ALA A 6 -2.67 -10.42 -5.59
N GLU A 7 -2.51 -11.46 -4.75
CA GLU A 7 -1.20 -11.86 -4.19
C GLU A 7 -0.20 -12.18 -5.30
N GLN A 8 -0.58 -13.01 -6.26
CA GLN A 8 0.29 -13.35 -7.38
C GLN A 8 0.71 -12.09 -8.16
N ALA A 9 -0.21 -11.14 -8.39
CA ALA A 9 0.12 -9.90 -9.06
C ALA A 9 1.12 -9.04 -8.26
N ALA A 10 0.94 -8.94 -6.94
CA ALA A 10 1.86 -8.25 -6.05
C ALA A 10 3.25 -8.94 -6.01
N TYR A 11 3.28 -10.27 -5.95
CA TYR A 11 4.51 -11.06 -5.99
C TYR A 11 5.30 -10.84 -7.29
N GLU A 12 4.63 -10.80 -8.44
CA GLU A 12 5.25 -10.54 -9.74
C GLU A 12 5.91 -9.15 -9.84
N VAL A 13 5.41 -8.18 -9.06
CA VAL A 13 6.04 -6.86 -8.91
C VAL A 13 7.21 -6.95 -7.94
N ALA A 14 6.98 -7.49 -6.73
CA ALA A 14 7.96 -7.55 -5.65
C ALA A 14 9.23 -8.32 -6.04
N LYS A 15 9.12 -9.43 -6.76
CA LYS A 15 10.26 -10.27 -7.17
C LYS A 15 11.25 -9.60 -8.11
N LYS A 16 10.87 -8.48 -8.74
CA LYS A 16 11.79 -7.67 -9.57
C LYS A 16 12.78 -6.89 -8.71
N CYS A 17 12.53 -6.77 -7.41
CA CYS A 17 13.35 -6.04 -6.45
C CYS A 17 13.54 -4.55 -6.79
N LEU A 18 12.65 -3.98 -7.60
CA LEU A 18 12.66 -2.57 -7.97
C LEU A 18 11.74 -1.78 -7.04
N ASN A 19 12.25 -0.73 -6.42
CA ASN A 19 11.45 0.17 -5.58
C ASN A 19 10.78 1.26 -6.43
N VAL A 20 10.00 0.85 -7.42
CA VAL A 20 9.34 1.73 -8.39
C VAL A 20 7.89 1.35 -8.54
N ARG A 21 6.99 2.34 -8.54
CA ARG A 21 5.54 2.11 -8.67
C ARG A 21 5.22 1.38 -9.98
N THR A 22 4.27 0.46 -9.90
CA THR A 22 3.71 -0.17 -11.10
C THR A 22 2.83 0.84 -11.83
N PRO A 23 3.00 1.04 -13.15
CA PRO A 23 2.10 1.89 -13.92
C PRO A 23 0.64 1.43 -13.76
N CYS A 24 -0.30 2.36 -13.53
CA CYS A 24 -1.69 2.01 -13.22
C CYS A 24 -2.34 1.04 -14.23
N GLY A 25 -2.03 1.18 -15.53
CA GLY A 25 -2.53 0.28 -16.58
C GLY A 25 -2.06 -1.17 -16.48
N LYS A 26 -1.08 -1.48 -15.60
CA LYS A 26 -0.56 -2.82 -15.35
C LYS A 26 -1.04 -3.44 -14.03
N LEU A 27 -1.82 -2.69 -13.24
CA LEU A 27 -2.34 -3.16 -11.96
C LEU A 27 -3.64 -3.97 -12.09
N ASN A 28 -4.15 -4.19 -13.31
CA ASN A 28 -5.35 -5.01 -13.56
C ASN A 28 -6.57 -4.63 -12.69
N GLY A 29 -6.72 -3.33 -12.38
CA GLY A 29 -7.81 -2.81 -11.54
C GLY A 29 -7.53 -2.83 -10.02
N TYR A 30 -6.36 -3.28 -9.58
CA TYR A 30 -5.93 -3.19 -8.19
C TYR A 30 -5.28 -1.83 -7.86
N GLY A 31 -5.33 -1.43 -6.60
CA GLY A 31 -4.43 -0.41 -6.03
C GLY A 31 -3.10 -1.04 -5.62
N GLU A 32 -2.09 -0.22 -5.35
CA GLU A 32 -0.76 -0.69 -4.95
C GLU A 32 -0.22 0.14 -3.78
N ASN A 33 0.13 -0.55 -2.70
CA ASN A 33 0.96 -0.01 -1.62
C ASN A 33 2.30 -0.72 -1.64
N MET A 34 3.41 0.02 -1.64
CA MET A 34 4.75 -0.55 -1.60
C MET A 34 5.48 -0.16 -0.30
N ALA A 35 6.25 -1.09 0.23
CA ALA A 35 7.16 -0.85 1.33
C ALA A 35 8.45 -1.64 1.12
N ARG A 36 9.58 -0.98 1.35
CA ARG A 36 10.88 -1.64 1.46
C ARG A 36 11.25 -1.71 2.93
N VAL A 37 11.44 -2.92 3.43
CA VAL A 37 11.95 -3.20 4.77
C VAL A 37 13.37 -3.77 4.61
N MET A 38 14.33 -3.23 5.35
CA MET A 38 15.73 -3.67 5.31
C MET A 38 16.13 -4.23 6.68
N GLY A 39 17.01 -5.23 6.67
CA GLY A 39 17.58 -5.89 7.85
C GLY A 39 17.94 -7.34 7.55
N ASP A 40 18.93 -7.89 8.25
CA ASP A 40 19.49 -9.21 7.97
C ASP A 40 18.54 -10.36 8.39
N ASP A 41 17.70 -10.13 9.40
CA ASP A 41 16.75 -11.13 9.94
C ASP A 41 15.27 -10.78 9.65
N VAL A 42 15.00 -10.12 8.52
CA VAL A 42 13.62 -9.75 8.16
C VAL A 42 12.86 -10.96 7.61
N THR A 43 11.95 -11.50 8.41
CA THR A 43 11.00 -12.53 7.95
C THR A 43 9.86 -11.89 7.14
N PRO A 44 9.18 -12.64 6.26
CA PRO A 44 8.02 -12.13 5.51
C PRO A 44 6.93 -11.55 6.42
N VAL A 45 6.63 -12.22 7.53
CA VAL A 45 5.62 -11.74 8.50
C VAL A 45 6.05 -10.41 9.11
N LEU A 46 7.30 -10.29 9.56
CA LEU A 46 7.82 -9.04 10.12
C LEU A 46 7.85 -7.91 9.07
N ALA A 47 8.15 -8.24 7.81
CA ALA A 47 8.10 -7.28 6.71
C ALA A 47 6.67 -6.76 6.49
N ALA A 48 5.68 -7.64 6.45
CA ALA A 48 4.27 -7.29 6.32
C ALA A 48 3.79 -6.43 7.49
N GLU A 49 4.09 -6.81 8.73
CA GLU A 49 3.76 -6.03 9.92
C GLU A 49 4.33 -4.61 9.88
N LYS A 50 5.61 -4.47 9.49
CA LYS A 50 6.27 -3.17 9.35
C LYS A 50 5.69 -2.34 8.20
N ALA A 51 5.37 -2.97 7.08
CA ALA A 51 4.73 -2.32 5.94
C ALA A 51 3.36 -1.77 6.30
N ILE A 52 2.51 -2.60 6.90
CA ILE A 52 1.16 -2.22 7.37
C ILE A 52 1.25 -1.09 8.39
N SER A 53 2.14 -1.21 9.38
CA SER A 53 2.35 -0.18 10.40
C SER A 53 2.78 1.16 9.79
N LYS A 54 3.65 1.12 8.78
CA LYS A 54 4.11 2.32 8.06
C LYS A 54 2.95 2.98 7.29
N TRP A 55 2.20 2.20 6.52
CA TRP A 55 1.06 2.71 5.74
C TRP A 55 -0.02 3.30 6.63
N TRP A 56 -0.34 2.64 7.74
CA TRP A 56 -1.33 3.13 8.70
C TRP A 56 -0.85 4.38 9.46
N GLY A 57 0.46 4.46 9.73
CA GLY A 57 1.10 5.58 10.42
C GLY A 57 1.04 6.92 9.69
N GLU A 58 0.72 6.93 8.39
CA GLU A 58 0.50 8.18 7.64
C GLU A 58 -0.61 9.02 8.26
N PHE A 59 -1.66 8.36 8.79
CA PHE A 59 -2.76 9.06 9.44
C PHE A 59 -2.31 9.85 10.67
N ALA A 60 -1.45 9.26 11.51
CA ALA A 60 -0.92 9.94 12.68
C ALA A 60 -0.02 11.13 12.30
N SER A 61 0.67 11.05 11.16
CA SER A 61 1.61 12.07 10.71
C SER A 61 0.92 13.26 10.02
N HIS A 62 -0.15 13.02 9.27
CA HIS A 62 -0.79 14.03 8.43
C HIS A 62 -2.20 14.42 8.89
N GLY A 63 -2.82 13.62 9.76
CA GLY A 63 -4.22 13.78 10.17
C GLY A 63 -5.18 13.57 9.01
N HIS A 64 -6.47 13.85 9.23
CA HIS A 64 -7.44 13.99 8.15
C HIS A 64 -8.21 15.30 8.33
N HIS A 65 -8.70 15.83 7.23
CA HIS A 65 -9.66 16.92 7.26
C HIS A 65 -11.04 16.37 7.63
N TRP A 66 -11.84 17.14 8.38
CA TRP A 66 -13.10 16.71 9.00
C TRP A 66 -14.15 16.10 8.06
N ASN A 67 -14.03 16.33 6.74
CA ASN A 67 -14.94 15.81 5.73
C ASN A 67 -14.50 14.47 5.11
N ASN A 68 -13.38 13.87 5.56
CA ASN A 68 -12.85 12.59 5.05
C ASN A 68 -12.66 12.52 3.53
N MET A 69 -12.44 13.66 2.88
CA MET A 69 -12.19 13.71 1.44
C MET A 69 -10.70 13.58 1.14
N TYR A 70 -10.35 12.61 0.29
CA TYR A 70 -9.01 12.56 -0.30
C TYR A 70 -8.93 13.53 -1.48
N THR A 71 -8.38 14.71 -1.23
CA THR A 71 -8.37 15.82 -2.19
C THR A 71 -7.21 15.72 -3.18
N LYS A 72 -7.24 16.54 -4.24
CA LYS A 72 -6.15 16.60 -5.22
C LYS A 72 -4.83 17.07 -4.61
N GLU A 73 -4.90 17.94 -3.61
CA GLU A 73 -3.73 18.45 -2.89
C GLU A 73 -3.05 17.32 -2.10
N LEU A 74 -3.84 16.47 -1.43
CA LEU A 74 -3.32 15.28 -0.74
C LEU A 74 -2.71 14.29 -1.74
N LEU A 75 -3.35 14.05 -2.88
CA LEU A 75 -2.80 13.22 -3.95
C LEU A 75 -1.47 13.77 -4.48
N GLN A 76 -1.36 15.07 -4.72
CA GLN A 76 -0.15 15.71 -5.26
C GLN A 76 1.01 15.71 -4.26
N SER A 77 0.71 15.82 -2.95
CA SER A 77 1.72 15.72 -1.90
C SER A 77 2.19 14.29 -1.63
N GLY A 78 1.46 13.28 -2.11
CA GLY A 78 1.69 11.87 -1.78
C GLY A 78 1.33 11.51 -0.33
N ASN A 79 0.77 12.45 0.43
CA ASN A 79 0.38 12.21 1.82
C ASN A 79 -0.87 11.32 1.87
N LEU A 80 -0.92 10.45 2.89
CA LEU A 80 -2.07 9.56 3.17
C LEU A 80 -2.43 8.57 2.06
N GLU A 81 -1.62 8.46 1.00
CA GLU A 81 -1.95 7.63 -0.16
C GLU A 81 -2.11 6.15 0.23
N HIS A 82 -1.22 5.65 1.10
CA HIS A 82 -1.23 4.26 1.52
C HIS A 82 -2.35 4.03 2.54
N TYR A 83 -2.51 4.96 3.49
CA TYR A 83 -3.57 4.92 4.49
C TYR A 83 -4.96 4.88 3.85
N VAL A 84 -5.24 5.79 2.92
CA VAL A 84 -6.56 5.86 2.26
C VAL A 84 -6.82 4.56 1.49
N GLN A 85 -5.82 4.00 0.81
CA GLN A 85 -5.96 2.72 0.10
C GLN A 85 -6.30 1.56 1.06
N THR A 86 -5.72 1.52 2.28
CA THR A 86 -6.06 0.49 3.28
C THR A 86 -7.48 0.59 3.83
N LEU A 87 -8.08 1.78 3.80
CA LEU A 87 -9.45 2.03 4.26
C LEU A 87 -10.51 1.85 3.18
N MET A 88 -10.13 1.89 1.90
CA MET A 88 -11.10 1.89 0.81
C MET A 88 -11.93 0.59 0.83
N ASN A 89 -13.25 0.73 0.95
CA ASN A 89 -14.22 -0.37 0.87
C ASN A 89 -14.22 -1.13 -0.49
N ILE A 90 -13.55 -0.57 -1.51
CA ILE A 90 -13.32 -1.21 -2.82
C ILE A 90 -12.12 -2.18 -2.75
N GLY A 91 -11.16 -1.94 -1.86
CA GLY A 91 -10.00 -2.80 -1.58
C GLY A 91 -10.29 -4.00 -0.68
N ARG A 92 -11.48 -4.63 -0.78
CA ARG A 92 -11.85 -5.79 0.06
C ARG A 92 -11.04 -7.07 -0.22
N ARG A 93 -10.07 -6.98 -1.12
CA ARG A 93 -9.14 -8.03 -1.55
C ARG A 93 -7.73 -7.53 -1.27
N ILE A 94 -7.04 -8.20 -0.36
CA ILE A 94 -5.78 -7.77 0.24
C ILE A 94 -4.75 -8.89 0.02
N THR A 95 -3.48 -8.52 -0.03
CA THR A 95 -2.32 -9.42 -0.08
C THR A 95 -1.41 -9.07 1.11
N ASP A 96 -0.64 -10.04 1.58
CA ASP A 96 0.41 -9.92 2.60
C ASP A 96 1.78 -9.54 2.01
#